data_AF-A0A2N5KLG3-F1
#
_entry.id   AF-A0A2N5KLG3-F1
#
_cell.length_a   1.000
_cell.length_b   1.000
_cell.length_c   1.000
_cell.angle_alpha   90.00
_cell.angle_beta   90.00
_cell.angle_gamma   90.00
#
_symmetry.space_group_name_H-M   'P 1'
#
loop_
_entity.id
_entity.type
_entity.pdbx_description
1 polymer ?
#
loop_
_entity_poly.entity_id
_entity_poly.type
_entity_poly.pdbx_seq_one_letter_code
_entity_poly.pdbx_strand_id
1 'polypeptide(L)'
;MSESKPQAERNTESAIKVRQVTDVHANWNEEGRGEPGKFSFQLILDNGAEEYAIRPPAEDADVLMELFSRTGVLYFDMERKVLIFSNISVGG
;
A
#
# COMPACT_ATOMS: atom_id res chain seq x y z
N MET A 1 11.84 1.09 -41.29
CA MET A 1 10.41 1.30 -40.95
C MET A 1 10.25 0.80 -39.52
N SER A 2 9.97 1.67 -38.55
CA SER A 2 9.76 1.24 -37.17
C SER A 2 8.35 0.70 -37.04
N GLU A 3 8.22 -0.61 -36.79
CA GLU A 3 6.97 -1.22 -36.36
C GLU A 3 6.58 -0.64 -35.00
N SER A 4 5.62 0.27 -35.03
CA SER A 4 5.02 0.82 -33.82
C SER A 4 4.04 -0.21 -33.29
N LYS A 5 4.32 -0.78 -32.10
CA LYS A 5 3.40 -1.73 -31.43
C LYS A 5 1.97 -1.18 -31.37
N PRO A 6 0.93 -2.03 -31.54
CA PRO A 6 -0.47 -1.65 -31.44
C PRO A 6 -0.76 -0.85 -30.15
N GLN A 7 -1.60 0.18 -30.25
CA GLN A 7 -1.96 1.04 -29.11
C GLN A 7 -2.55 0.25 -27.92
N ALA A 8 -3.22 -0.88 -28.20
CA ALA A 8 -3.75 -1.78 -27.17
C ALA A 8 -2.65 -2.39 -26.29
N GLU A 9 -1.49 -2.73 -26.86
CA GLU A 9 -0.32 -3.26 -26.12
C GLU A 9 0.36 -2.18 -25.27
N ARG A 10 0.37 -0.93 -25.74
CA ARG A 10 0.87 0.21 -24.95
C ARG A 10 -0.06 0.55 -23.78
N ASN A 11 -1.36 0.31 -23.93
CA ASN A 11 -2.35 0.54 -22.87
C ASN A 11 -2.32 -0.59 -21.82
N THR A 12 -1.96 -1.82 -22.18
CA THR A 12 -1.65 -2.89 -21.22
C THR A 12 -0.24 -2.76 -20.61
N GLU A 13 0.74 -2.20 -21.33
CA GLU A 13 2.08 -1.83 -20.81
C GLU A 13 2.08 -0.51 -20.01
N SER A 14 1.02 0.30 -20.12
CA SER A 14 0.64 1.32 -19.13
C SER A 14 0.14 0.56 -17.91
N ALA A 15 1.11 -0.08 -17.27
CA ALA A 15 0.94 -1.13 -16.30
C ALA A 15 -0.11 -0.72 -15.29
N ILE A 16 -1.03 -1.63 -14.99
CA ILE A 16 -1.86 -1.51 -13.81
C ILE A 16 -0.89 -1.36 -12.63
N LYS A 17 -0.68 -0.13 -12.15
CA LYS A 17 0.22 0.18 -11.03
C LYS A 17 -0.41 -0.19 -9.67
N VAL A 18 -1.36 -1.12 -9.71
CA VAL A 18 -2.01 -1.71 -8.54
C VAL A 18 -1.24 -2.99 -8.24
N ARG A 19 -0.53 -2.97 -7.13
CA ARG A 19 0.34 -4.06 -6.67
C ARG A 19 -0.31 -4.79 -5.51
N GLN A 20 -0.08 -6.09 -5.38
CA GLN A 20 -0.54 -6.79 -4.18
C GLN A 20 0.38 -6.43 -3.02
N VAL A 21 -0.19 -6.05 -1.88
CA VAL A 21 0.57 -5.94 -0.64
C VAL A 21 0.59 -7.33 0.00
N THR A 22 1.78 -7.91 0.10
CA THR A 22 1.98 -9.27 0.62
C THR A 22 2.38 -9.28 2.09
N ASP A 23 2.99 -8.19 2.57
CA ASP A 23 3.34 -8.00 3.98
C ASP A 23 3.35 -6.50 4.33
N VAL A 24 3.18 -6.18 5.62
CA VAL A 24 3.21 -4.81 6.14
C VAL A 24 4.09 -4.77 7.39
N HIS A 25 5.15 -3.98 7.35
CA HIS A 25 6.00 -3.76 8.52
C HIS A 25 5.71 -2.41 9.16
N ALA A 26 5.37 -2.40 10.44
CA ALA A 26 5.16 -1.18 11.21
C ALA A 26 6.45 -0.73 11.90
N ASN A 27 6.71 0.57 11.88
CA ASN A 27 7.76 1.20 12.68
C ASN A 27 7.22 2.43 13.42
N TRP A 28 7.86 2.77 14.53
CA TRP A 28 7.59 3.97 15.30
C TRP A 28 8.90 4.64 15.66
N ASN A 29 8.98 5.95 15.46
CA ASN A 29 10.15 6.75 15.79
C ASN A 29 9.79 7.81 16.84
N GLU A 30 10.64 7.98 17.86
CA GLU A 30 10.57 9.10 18.79
C GLU A 30 11.04 10.38 18.07
N GLU A 31 10.24 11.45 18.10
CA GLU A 31 10.58 12.73 17.47
C GLU A 31 11.18 13.74 18.49
N GLY A 32 11.10 13.41 19.77
CA GLY A 32 11.57 14.23 20.88
C GLY A 32 11.11 13.63 22.20
N ARG A 33 11.83 13.93 23.28
CA ARG A 33 11.53 13.34 24.59
C ARG A 33 10.15 13.78 25.08
N GLY A 34 9.20 12.86 25.10
CA GLY A 34 7.82 13.11 25.54
C GLY A 34 6.92 13.71 24.46
N GLU A 35 7.42 13.92 23.24
CA GLU A 35 6.62 14.34 22.10
C GLU A 35 5.92 13.14 21.44
N PRO A 36 4.78 13.35 20.76
CA PRO A 36 4.18 12.32 19.94
C PRO A 36 5.17 11.82 18.88
N GLY A 37 5.45 10.52 18.88
CA GLY A 37 6.26 9.89 17.84
C GLY A 37 5.50 9.72 16.52
N LYS A 38 6.21 9.24 15.50
CA LYS A 38 5.64 9.01 14.17
C LYS A 38 5.64 7.54 13.82
N PHE A 39 4.47 7.04 13.44
CA PHE A 39 4.34 5.73 12.81
C PHE A 39 4.65 5.81 11.32
N SER A 40 5.28 4.78 10.77
CA SER A 40 5.20 4.51 9.34
C SER A 40 5.04 3.03 9.07
N PHE A 41 4.42 2.71 7.94
CA PHE A 41 4.21 1.36 7.48
C PHE A 41 4.96 1.16 6.16
N GLN A 42 5.77 0.11 6.09
CA GLN A 42 6.40 -0.35 4.87
C GLN A 42 5.52 -1.44 4.27
N LEU A 43 4.98 -1.15 3.08
CA LEU A 43 4.19 -2.08 2.28
C LEU A 43 5.16 -2.91 1.43
N ILE A 44 5.15 -4.21 1.60
CA ILE A 44 5.91 -5.15 0.79
C ILE A 44 5.04 -5.56 -0.39
N LEU A 45 5.44 -5.20 -1.61
CA LEU A 45 4.66 -5.36 -2.82
C LEU A 45 5.14 -6.57 -3.62
N ASP A 46 4.18 -7.34 -4.15
CA ASP A 46 4.42 -8.49 -5.03
C ASP A 46 5.52 -9.45 -4.48
N ASN A 47 5.45 -9.81 -3.19
CA ASN A 47 6.43 -10.66 -2.47
C ASN A 47 7.85 -10.08 -2.40
N GLY A 48 7.96 -8.75 -2.26
CA GLY A 48 9.25 -8.06 -2.09
C GLY A 48 9.91 -7.66 -3.40
N ALA A 49 9.17 -7.70 -4.52
CA ALA A 49 9.65 -7.14 -5.78
C ALA A 49 9.80 -5.61 -5.69
N GLU A 50 8.97 -4.97 -4.87
CA GLU A 50 9.01 -3.53 -4.61
C GLU A 50 8.53 -3.24 -3.18
N GLU A 51 8.89 -2.08 -2.64
CA GLU A 51 8.49 -1.65 -1.32
C GLU A 51 8.02 -0.20 -1.35
N TYR A 52 7.03 0.14 -0.53
CA TYR A 52 6.53 1.50 -0.42
C TYR A 52 6.23 1.88 1.03
N ALA A 53 6.79 2.99 1.50
CA ALA A 53 6.53 3.50 2.84
C ALA A 53 5.39 4.53 2.85
N ILE A 54 4.38 4.30 3.69
CA ILE A 54 3.37 5.30 4.03
C ILE A 54 3.60 5.81 5.46
N ARG A 55 3.33 7.09 5.67
CA ARG A 55 3.47 7.75 6.98
C ARG A 55 2.18 8.47 7.34
N PRO A 56 1.13 7.74 7.74
CA PRO A 56 -0.13 8.34 8.13
C PRO A 56 0.02 9.12 9.46
N PRO A 57 -0.90 10.05 9.75
CA PRO A 57 -1.13 10.54 11.10
C PRO A 57 -1.36 9.40 12.11
N ALA A 58 -1.15 9.65 13.40
CA ALA A 58 -1.27 8.63 14.43
C ALA A 58 -2.69 8.05 14.56
N GLU A 59 -3.72 8.89 14.41
CA GLU A 59 -5.13 8.47 14.41
C GLU A 59 -5.46 7.52 13.24
N ASP A 60 -4.95 7.80 12.05
CA ASP A 60 -5.13 6.95 10.87
C ASP A 60 -4.34 5.64 11.00
N ALA A 61 -3.20 5.65 11.70
CA ALA A 61 -2.37 4.47 11.88
C ALA A 61 -3.09 3.35 12.65
N ASP A 62 -3.88 3.70 13.66
CA ASP A 62 -4.67 2.74 14.44
C ASP A 62 -5.76 2.08 13.57
N VAL A 63 -6.50 2.90 12.82
CA VAL A 63 -7.53 2.42 11.87
C VAL A 63 -6.92 1.52 10.80
N LEU A 64 -5.75 1.87 10.27
CA LEU A 64 -5.05 1.06 9.28
C LEU A 64 -4.63 -0.30 9.86
N MET A 65 -4.12 -0.34 11.09
CA MET A 65 -3.76 -1.60 11.76
C MET A 65 -4.98 -2.51 11.95
N GLU A 66 -6.14 -1.94 12.34
CA GLU A 66 -7.40 -2.67 12.43
C GLU A 66 -7.80 -3.25 11.07
N LEU A 67 -7.75 -2.45 9.99
CA LEU A 67 -8.09 -2.91 8.65
C LEU A 67 -7.11 -3.97 8.12
N PHE A 68 -5.81 -3.84 8.37
CA PHE A 68 -4.80 -4.84 8.03
C PHE A 68 -5.09 -6.19 8.72
N SER A 69 -5.52 -6.15 9.99
CA SER A 69 -5.86 -7.38 10.73
C SER A 69 -7.12 -8.10 10.22
N ARG A 70 -7.99 -7.38 9.48
CA ARG A 70 -9.30 -7.88 9.03
C ARG A 70 -9.34 -8.27 7.55
N THR A 71 -8.38 -7.83 6.76
CA THR A 71 -8.34 -8.14 5.33
C THR A 71 -7.47 -9.37 5.06
N GLY A 72 -7.96 -10.27 4.20
CA GLY A 72 -7.14 -11.35 3.66
C GLY A 72 -6.42 -10.96 2.37
N VAL A 73 -6.82 -9.85 1.73
CA VAL A 73 -6.30 -9.44 0.41
C VAL A 73 -6.23 -7.92 0.34
N LEU A 74 -5.01 -7.41 0.18
CA LEU A 74 -4.71 -5.98 0.14
C LEU A 74 -3.97 -5.62 -1.15
N TYR A 75 -4.36 -4.51 -1.76
CA TYR A 75 -3.67 -3.93 -2.90
C TYR A 75 -3.28 -2.48 -2.63
N PHE A 76 -2.25 -2.02 -3.33
CA PHE A 76 -1.83 -0.62 -3.31
C PHE A 76 -1.77 -0.07 -4.73
N ASP A 77 -2.60 0.93 -5.03
CA ASP A 77 -2.48 1.73 -6.24
C ASP A 77 -1.32 2.72 -6.05
N MET A 78 -0.19 2.40 -6.67
CA MET A 78 1.03 3.21 -6.55
C MET A 78 0.93 4.57 -7.24
N GLU A 79 0.00 4.76 -8.18
CA GLU A 79 -0.17 6.03 -8.84
C GLU A 79 -1.01 6.97 -8.00
N ARG A 80 -2.15 6.46 -7.52
CA ARG A 80 -3.13 7.24 -6.75
C ARG A 80 -2.82 7.27 -5.26
N LYS A 81 -1.88 6.45 -4.80
CA LYS A 81 -1.50 6.26 -3.39
C LYS A 81 -2.68 5.81 -2.53
N VAL A 82 -3.43 4.82 -3.03
CA VAL A 82 -4.64 4.29 -2.38
C VAL A 82 -4.42 2.86 -1.93
N LEU A 83 -4.66 2.58 -0.66
CA LEU A 83 -4.80 1.21 -0.14
C LEU A 83 -6.22 0.71 -0.43
N ILE A 84 -6.32 -0.47 -1.04
CA ILE A 84 -7.58 -1.11 -1.41
C ILE A 84 -7.69 -2.41 -0.64
N PHE A 85 -8.48 -2.36 0.44
CA PHE A 85 -8.73 -3.51 1.30
C PHE A 85 -9.89 -4.34 0.73
N SER A 86 -9.65 -5.60 0.43
CA SER A 86 -10.67 -6.51 -0.10
C SER A 86 -11.15 -7.47 0.97
N ASN A 87 -12.35 -8.03 0.79
CA ASN A 87 -12.92 -9.07 1.65
C ASN A 87 -12.99 -8.69 3.15
N ILE A 88 -13.17 -7.41 3.48
CA ILE A 88 -13.41 -7.00 4.86
C ILE A 88 -14.80 -7.47 5.28
N SER A 89 -14.90 -8.23 6.37
CA SER A 89 -16.20 -8.52 7.00
C SER A 89 -16.74 -7.25 7.66
N VAL A 90 -17.94 -6.82 7.26
CA VAL A 90 -18.60 -5.60 7.76
C VAL A 90 -19.68 -5.87 8.82
N GLY A 91 -19.70 -7.07 9.41
CA GLY A 91 -20.66 -7.41 10.46
C GLY A 91 -20.21 -8.59 11.33
N GLY A 92 -20.39 -8.42 12.63
CA GLY A 92 -20.29 -9.44 13.69
C GLY A 92 -21.35 -9.18 14.74
#